data_AF-A0A2T7TMN4-F1
#
_entry.id   AF-A0A2T7TMN4-F1
#
_cell.length_a   1.000
_cell.length_b   1.000
_cell.length_c   1.000
_cell.angle_alpha   90.00
_cell.angle_beta   90.00
_cell.angle_gamma   90.00
#
_symmetry.space_group_name_H-M   'P 1'
#
loop_
_entity.id
_entity.type
_entity.pdbx_description
1 polymer ?
#
loop_
_entity_poly.entity_id
_entity_poly.type
_entity_poly.pdbx_seq_one_letter_code
_entity_poly.pdbx_strand_id
1 'polypeptide(L)'
;MSILDSDVLLALIRSTEDDGVVEFVKQFPSRPQTTALAIAEVTAAIYAATDPRLRSIRDRALQDLLRGLLHRRVLPLDADSAITLAKLATTKNATGSYYPLGVLIQAAISRQFMMPLVTGRAGDYQGLDLELHPLTLDPVPAPDPGPVPVPVLGPVSAPDRRPPGTGGTG
;
A
#
# COMPACT_ATOMS: atom_id res chain seq x y z
N MET A 1 17.69 16.09 -3.13
CA MET A 1 17.44 14.62 -3.11
C MET A 1 16.01 14.39 -2.68
N SER A 2 15.33 13.39 -3.22
CA SER A 2 13.91 13.09 -2.93
C SER A 2 13.74 11.73 -2.25
N ILE A 3 12.62 11.52 -1.58
CA ILE A 3 12.22 10.24 -0.97
C ILE A 3 11.08 9.64 -1.80
N LEU A 4 11.20 8.39 -2.22
CA LEU A 4 10.14 7.63 -2.87
C LEU A 4 9.27 6.93 -1.81
N ASP A 5 7.97 7.20 -1.84
CA ASP A 5 6.95 6.52 -1.04
C ASP A 5 6.66 5.08 -1.57
N SER A 6 5.94 4.27 -0.79
CA SER A 6 5.69 2.85 -1.09
C SER A 6 4.87 2.62 -2.36
N ASP A 7 3.95 3.51 -2.69
CA ASP A 7 3.16 3.43 -3.92
C ASP A 7 4.01 3.66 -5.18
N VAL A 8 4.96 4.58 -5.12
CA VAL A 8 5.95 4.81 -6.18
C VAL A 8 6.87 3.60 -6.34
N LEU A 9 7.34 3.02 -5.23
CA LEU A 9 8.13 1.79 -5.28
C LEU A 9 7.33 0.63 -5.88
N LEU A 10 6.06 0.48 -5.50
CA LEU A 10 5.17 -0.53 -6.07
C LEU A 10 4.96 -0.32 -7.56
N ALA A 11 4.84 0.92 -8.03
CA ALA A 11 4.75 1.23 -9.44
C ALA A 11 6.04 0.85 -10.19
N LEU A 12 7.21 1.19 -9.67
CA LEU A 12 8.52 0.81 -10.23
C LEU A 12 8.74 -0.71 -10.30
N ILE A 13 8.22 -1.46 -9.32
CA ILE A 13 8.31 -2.93 -9.31
C ILE A 13 7.37 -3.55 -10.35
N ARG A 14 6.25 -2.90 -10.65
CA ARG A 14 5.28 -3.34 -11.65
C ARG A 14 5.66 -2.92 -13.07
N SER A 15 6.50 -1.90 -13.22
CA SER A 15 6.81 -1.25 -14.49
C SER A 15 7.70 -2.07 -15.44
N THR A 16 7.53 -3.39 -15.50
CA THR A 16 7.96 -4.14 -16.69
C THR A 16 7.17 -3.72 -17.94
N GLU A 17 6.08 -2.97 -17.78
CA GLU A 17 5.16 -2.55 -18.85
C GLU A 17 4.84 -1.04 -18.89
N ASP A 18 5.29 -0.23 -17.92
CA ASP A 18 4.97 1.20 -17.82
C ASP A 18 6.23 2.07 -17.71
N ASP A 19 6.69 2.58 -18.86
CA ASP A 19 7.89 3.41 -18.95
C ASP A 19 7.74 4.76 -18.22
N GLY A 20 6.52 5.23 -17.94
CA GLY A 20 6.27 6.57 -17.42
C GLY A 20 6.90 6.84 -16.05
N VAL A 21 6.78 5.88 -15.12
CA VAL A 21 7.34 6.01 -13.76
C VAL A 21 8.85 5.93 -13.78
N VAL A 22 9.42 5.06 -14.62
CA VAL A 22 10.87 4.92 -14.79
C VAL A 22 11.46 6.19 -15.38
N GLU A 23 10.85 6.74 -16.42
CA GLU A 23 11.28 8.00 -17.04
C GLU A 23 11.14 9.18 -16.08
N PHE A 24 10.05 9.25 -15.31
CA PHE A 24 9.89 10.28 -14.28
C PHE A 24 11.02 10.20 -13.22
N VAL A 25 11.35 8.99 -12.75
CA VAL A 25 12.42 8.82 -11.75
C VAL A 25 13.80 9.17 -12.32
N LYS A 26 14.03 8.97 -13.62
CA LYS A 26 15.27 9.38 -14.30
C LYS A 26 15.43 10.89 -14.39
N GLN A 27 14.34 11.67 -14.32
CA GLN A 27 14.40 13.14 -14.38
C GLN A 27 14.94 13.77 -13.09
N PHE A 28 14.99 13.03 -11.98
CA PHE A 28 15.54 13.59 -10.74
C PHE A 28 17.05 13.87 -10.88
N PRO A 29 17.51 15.11 -10.60
CA PRO A 29 18.91 15.50 -10.78
C PRO A 29 19.86 14.76 -9.83
N SER A 30 19.32 14.18 -8.76
CA SER A 30 20.05 13.39 -7.78
C SER A 30 19.35 12.06 -7.58
N ARG A 31 20.12 10.99 -7.36
CA ARG A 31 19.57 9.66 -7.10
C ARG A 31 18.61 9.70 -5.91
N PRO A 32 17.37 9.20 -6.07
CA PRO A 32 16.37 9.24 -5.01
C PRO A 32 16.73 8.29 -3.86
N GLN A 33 16.09 8.50 -2.73
CA GLN A 33 16.13 7.62 -1.56
C GLN A 33 14.76 7.00 -1.32
N THR A 34 14.67 6.05 -0.41
CA THR A 34 13.40 5.59 0.15
C THR A 34 13.52 5.42 1.66
N THR A 35 12.46 4.99 2.33
CA THR A 35 12.45 4.74 3.77
C THR A 35 12.34 3.26 4.08
N ALA A 36 12.82 2.85 5.25
CA ALA A 36 12.63 1.48 5.74
C ALA A 36 11.15 1.11 5.85
N LEU A 37 10.28 2.09 6.16
CA LEU A 37 8.83 1.89 6.17
C LEU A 37 8.29 1.60 4.77
N ALA A 38 8.68 2.37 3.75
CA ALA A 38 8.21 2.14 2.38
C ALA A 38 8.59 0.72 1.90
N ILE A 39 9.79 0.25 2.23
CA ILE A 39 10.24 -1.12 1.95
C ILE A 39 9.36 -2.14 2.68
N ALA A 40 9.07 -1.92 3.96
CA ALA A 40 8.22 -2.81 4.74
C ALA A 40 6.80 -2.90 4.16
N GLU A 41 6.21 -1.77 3.76
CA GLU A 41 4.89 -1.70 3.13
C GLU A 41 4.85 -2.43 1.78
N VAL A 42 5.84 -2.19 0.92
CA VAL A 42 5.96 -2.90 -0.37
C VAL A 42 6.14 -4.40 -0.15
N THR A 43 7.00 -4.78 0.79
CA THR A 43 7.25 -6.19 1.13
C THR A 43 5.96 -6.84 1.63
N ALA A 44 5.21 -6.18 2.52
CA ALA A 44 3.93 -6.68 3.00
C ALA A 44 2.92 -6.85 1.84
N ALA A 45 2.84 -5.90 0.92
CA ALA A 45 1.98 -5.99 -0.27
C ALA A 45 2.37 -7.16 -1.19
N ILE A 46 3.68 -7.46 -1.33
CA ILE A 46 4.18 -8.63 -2.07
C ILE A 46 3.74 -9.92 -1.38
N TYR A 47 3.93 -10.04 -0.06
CA TYR A 47 3.52 -11.23 0.71
C TYR A 47 2.01 -11.44 0.75
N ALA A 48 1.21 -10.37 0.68
CA ALA A 48 -0.24 -10.44 0.60
C ALA A 48 -0.77 -10.96 -0.75
N ALA A 49 0.05 -10.96 -1.81
CA ALA A 49 -0.36 -11.47 -3.11
C ALA A 49 -0.70 -12.97 -3.06
N THR A 50 -1.85 -13.35 -3.61
CA THR A 50 -2.36 -14.73 -3.63
C THR A 50 -1.59 -15.63 -4.61
N ASP A 51 -1.15 -15.09 -5.74
CA ASP A 51 -0.36 -15.83 -6.73
C ASP A 51 1.12 -15.93 -6.30
N PRO A 52 1.65 -17.13 -6.03
CA PRO A 52 3.04 -17.33 -5.62
C PRO A 52 4.06 -16.96 -6.72
N ARG A 53 3.69 -17.03 -8.00
CA ARG A 53 4.55 -16.62 -9.11
C ARG A 53 4.71 -15.10 -9.13
N LEU A 54 3.60 -14.36 -9.06
CA LEU A 54 3.64 -12.90 -8.98
C LEU A 54 4.38 -12.41 -7.73
N ARG A 55 4.20 -13.09 -6.59
CA ARG A 55 4.98 -12.81 -5.37
C ARG A 55 6.48 -12.93 -5.63
N SER A 56 6.92 -14.03 -6.23
CA SER A 56 8.34 -14.29 -6.51
C SER A 56 8.95 -13.30 -7.51
N ILE A 57 8.18 -12.91 -8.53
CA ILE A 57 8.61 -11.91 -9.53
C ILE A 57 8.79 -10.54 -8.87
N ARG A 58 7.79 -10.10 -8.09
CA ARG A 58 7.83 -8.79 -7.42
C ARG A 58 8.90 -8.72 -6.33
N ASP A 59 9.11 -9.80 -5.58
CA ASP A 59 10.19 -9.88 -4.60
C ASP A 59 11.55 -9.72 -5.28
N ARG A 60 11.80 -10.44 -6.39
CA ARG A 60 13.03 -10.29 -7.16
C ARG A 60 13.23 -8.86 -7.66
N ALA A 61 12.20 -8.25 -8.23
CA ALA A 61 12.25 -6.88 -8.71
C ALA A 61 12.55 -5.87 -7.60
N LEU A 62 11.97 -6.03 -6.39
CA LEU A 62 12.31 -5.23 -5.22
C LEU A 62 13.80 -5.40 -4.85
N GLN A 63 14.31 -6.64 -4.83
CA GLN A 63 15.72 -6.89 -4.51
C GLN A 63 16.67 -6.26 -5.53
N ASP A 64 16.32 -6.29 -6.82
CA ASP A 64 17.11 -5.64 -7.88
C ASP A 64 17.08 -4.12 -7.74
N LEU A 65 15.93 -3.53 -7.39
CA LEU A 65 15.81 -2.10 -7.10
C LEU A 65 16.69 -1.68 -5.90
N LEU A 66 16.71 -2.49 -4.83
CA LEU A 66 17.50 -2.25 -3.62
C LEU A 66 19.01 -2.41 -3.85
N ARG A 67 19.43 -3.35 -4.70
CA ARG A 67 20.84 -3.52 -5.08
C ARG A 67 21.32 -2.49 -6.11
N GLY A 68 20.41 -1.98 -6.93
CA GLY A 68 20.68 -0.99 -7.97
C GLY A 68 20.40 0.43 -7.50
N LEU A 69 19.24 0.97 -7.91
CA LEU A 69 18.87 2.38 -7.72
C LEU A 69 18.96 2.84 -6.26
N LEU A 70 18.55 2.00 -5.32
CA LEU A 70 18.42 2.33 -3.89
C LEU A 70 19.58 1.80 -3.03
N HIS A 71 20.69 1.37 -3.63
CA HIS A 71 21.83 0.84 -2.88
C HIS A 71 22.37 1.87 -1.86
N ARG A 72 22.32 1.52 -0.57
CA ARG A 72 22.68 2.40 0.57
C ARG A 72 21.87 3.71 0.63
N ARG A 73 20.63 3.70 0.13
CA ARG A 73 19.73 4.87 0.07
C ARG A 73 18.38 4.59 0.74
N VAL A 74 18.44 3.84 1.84
CA VAL A 74 17.29 3.52 2.68
C VAL A 74 17.43 4.28 3.98
N LEU A 75 16.55 5.24 4.19
CA LEU A 75 16.51 6.06 5.40
C LEU A 75 15.80 5.30 6.54
N PRO A 76 16.39 5.24 7.74
CA PRO A 76 15.76 4.63 8.90
C PRO A 76 14.73 5.56 9.55
N LEU A 77 13.85 4.99 10.37
CA LEU A 77 13.14 5.73 11.41
C LEU A 77 14.06 5.78 12.64
N ASP A 78 14.88 6.82 12.72
CA ASP A 78 15.80 7.04 13.85
C ASP A 78 15.16 7.87 14.98
N ALA A 79 15.94 8.16 16.03
CA ALA A 79 15.46 8.90 17.20
C ALA A 79 14.97 10.31 16.85
N ASP A 80 15.66 11.02 15.96
CA ASP A 80 15.27 12.38 15.56
C ASP A 80 13.98 12.38 14.73
N SER A 81 13.86 11.41 13.82
CA SER A 81 12.62 11.16 13.08
C SER A 81 11.47 10.80 14.02
N ALA A 82 11.72 10.01 15.08
CA ALA A 82 10.72 9.66 16.09
C ALA A 82 10.26 10.87 16.92
N ILE A 83 11.15 11.81 17.25
CA ILE A 83 10.78 13.07 17.92
C ILE A 83 9.90 13.92 17.01
N THR A 84 10.23 13.99 15.71
CA THR A 84 9.42 14.70 14.72
C THR A 84 8.04 14.05 14.55
N LEU A 85 7.99 12.73 14.49
CA LEU A 85 6.76 11.94 14.46
C LEU A 85 5.86 12.24 15.66
N ALA A 86 6.41 12.28 16.88
CA ALA A 86 5.64 12.57 18.10
C ALA A 86 4.97 13.95 18.03
N LYS A 87 5.63 14.95 17.43
CA LYS A 87 5.05 16.27 17.19
C LYS A 87 3.89 16.18 16.18
N LEU A 88 4.15 15.55 15.03
CA LEU A 88 3.15 15.41 13.96
C LEU A 88 1.92 14.59 14.38
N ALA A 89 2.07 13.63 15.30
CA ALA A 89 0.97 12.81 15.82
C ALA A 89 -0.11 13.61 16.55
N THR A 90 0.19 14.85 16.97
CA THR A 90 -0.79 15.75 17.58
C THR A 90 -1.58 16.57 16.55
N THR A 91 -1.16 16.56 15.29
CA THR A 91 -1.80 17.30 14.20
C THR A 91 -3.06 16.58 13.72
N LYS A 92 -4.14 17.35 13.57
CA LYS A 92 -5.39 16.89 12.96
C LYS A 92 -5.44 17.32 11.50
N ASN A 93 -6.02 16.46 10.66
CA ASN A 93 -6.27 16.77 9.27
C ASN A 93 -7.44 17.77 9.11
N ALA A 94 -7.75 18.14 7.87
CA ALA A 94 -8.84 19.07 7.57
C ALA A 94 -10.23 18.61 8.05
N THR A 95 -10.41 17.30 8.27
CA THR A 95 -11.66 16.73 8.80
C THR A 95 -11.67 16.62 10.33
N GLY A 96 -10.62 17.08 11.01
CA GLY A 96 -10.48 17.01 12.46
C GLY A 96 -10.06 15.64 13.00
N SER A 97 -9.72 14.70 12.12
CA SER A 97 -9.23 13.35 12.46
C SER A 97 -7.70 13.31 12.54
N TYR A 98 -7.15 12.32 13.24
CA TYR A 98 -5.70 12.07 13.24
C TYR A 98 -5.27 11.36 11.96
N TYR A 99 -4.06 11.67 11.49
CA TYR A 99 -3.48 11.00 10.33
C TYR A 99 -3.09 9.55 10.67
N PRO A 100 -3.13 8.63 9.69
CA PRO A 100 -2.60 7.28 9.86
C PRO A 100 -1.11 7.31 10.23
N LEU A 101 -0.68 6.37 11.08
CA LEU A 101 0.71 6.32 11.55
C LEU A 101 1.73 6.19 10.41
N GLY A 102 1.42 5.43 9.35
CA GLY A 102 2.30 5.27 8.20
C GLY A 102 2.59 6.59 7.48
N VAL A 103 1.55 7.39 7.23
CA VAL A 103 1.66 8.75 6.66
C VAL A 103 2.55 9.62 7.54
N LEU A 104 2.34 9.59 8.86
CA LEU A 104 3.10 10.39 9.80
C LEU A 104 4.59 9.99 9.88
N ILE A 105 4.91 8.69 9.76
CA ILE A 105 6.30 8.22 9.73
C ILE A 105 7.01 8.71 8.47
N GLN A 106 6.39 8.59 7.29
CA GLN A 106 6.96 9.10 6.04
C GLN A 106 7.18 10.62 6.11
N ALA A 107 6.17 11.34 6.62
CA ALA A 107 6.25 12.78 6.84
C ALA A 107 7.39 13.15 7.78
N ALA A 108 7.54 12.44 8.90
CA ALA A 108 8.59 12.72 9.89
C ALA A 108 9.99 12.54 9.31
N ILE A 109 10.23 11.46 8.56
CA ILE A 109 11.51 11.21 7.89
C ILE A 109 11.76 12.29 6.82
N SER A 110 10.77 12.61 6.00
CA SER A 110 10.88 13.67 4.97
C SER A 110 11.27 15.02 5.57
N ARG A 111 10.66 15.43 6.70
CA ARG A 111 11.01 16.68 7.39
C ARG A 111 12.42 16.63 7.99
N GLN A 112 12.77 15.53 8.66
CA GLN A 112 14.07 15.37 9.29
C GLN A 112 15.22 15.52 8.29
N PHE A 113 15.07 14.91 7.11
CA PHE A 113 16.09 14.95 6.07
C PHE A 113 15.93 16.13 5.09
N MET A 114 14.90 16.97 5.26
CA MET A 114 14.55 18.07 4.36
C MET A 114 14.51 17.63 2.89
N MET A 115 13.85 16.50 2.63
CA MET A 115 13.74 15.93 1.28
C MET A 115 12.29 15.87 0.84
N PRO A 116 11.95 16.35 -0.37
CA PRO A 116 10.61 16.21 -0.91
C PRO A 116 10.19 14.75 -1.01
N LEU A 117 8.93 14.48 -0.67
CA LEU A 117 8.31 13.17 -0.78
C LEU A 117 7.66 13.01 -2.16
N VAL A 118 8.06 11.98 -2.89
CA VAL A 118 7.46 11.57 -4.16
C VAL A 118 6.40 10.53 -3.86
N THR A 119 5.15 10.83 -4.18
CA THR A 119 3.99 9.98 -3.87
C THR A 119 2.89 10.20 -4.90
N GLY A 120 2.12 9.16 -5.20
CA GLY A 120 0.85 9.28 -5.93
C GLY A 120 -0.33 9.64 -5.04
N ARG A 121 -0.13 9.71 -3.73
CA ARG A 121 -1.17 10.01 -2.73
C ARG A 121 -0.91 11.34 -2.02
N ALA A 122 -0.58 12.39 -2.76
CA ALA A 122 -0.24 13.71 -2.19
C ALA A 122 -1.33 14.28 -1.25
N GLY A 123 -2.60 13.92 -1.49
CA GLY A 123 -3.73 14.31 -0.63
C GLY A 123 -3.64 13.78 0.81
N ASP A 124 -3.01 12.62 1.03
CA ASP A 124 -2.87 12.01 2.37
C ASP A 124 -1.99 12.86 3.30
N TYR A 125 -1.15 13.72 2.71
CA TYR A 125 -0.17 14.56 3.40
C TYR A 125 -0.60 16.03 3.54
N GLN A 126 -1.79 16.39 3.03
CA GLN A 126 -2.27 17.77 3.06
C GLN A 126 -2.32 18.29 4.50
N GLY A 127 -1.65 19.41 4.78
CA GLY A 127 -1.60 20.03 6.11
C GLY A 127 -0.42 19.62 7.01
N LEU A 128 0.47 18.73 6.55
CA LEU A 128 1.64 18.30 7.32
C LEU A 128 2.92 19.13 7.08
N ASP A 129 2.84 20.22 6.32
CA ASP A 129 3.97 21.12 6.00
C ASP A 129 5.17 20.35 5.41
N LEU A 130 4.93 19.71 4.27
CA LEU A 130 5.89 18.91 3.52
C LEU A 130 6.06 19.45 2.11
N GLU A 131 7.28 19.38 1.57
CA GLU A 131 7.50 19.51 0.14
C GLU A 131 7.08 18.19 -0.54
N LEU A 132 6.14 18.26 -1.48
CA LEU A 132 5.58 17.10 -2.17
C LEU A 132 5.87 17.17 -3.65
N HIS A 133 6.30 16.05 -4.22
CA HIS A 133 6.42 15.85 -5.66
C HIS A 133 5.34 14.84 -6.09
N PRO A 134 4.12 15.31 -6.42
CA PRO A 134 3.03 14.43 -6.80
C PRO A 134 3.36 13.69 -8.10
N LEU A 135 3.08 12.39 -8.14
CA LEU A 135 3.19 11.57 -9.32
C LEU A 135 1.81 11.03 -9.69
N THR A 136 1.36 11.27 -10.91
CA THR A 136 0.13 10.62 -11.40
C THR A 136 0.46 9.15 -11.66
N LEU A 137 -0.05 8.28 -10.79
CA LEU A 137 0.04 6.83 -10.95
C LEU A 137 -1.29 6.33 -11.50
N ASP A 138 -1.23 5.41 -12.47
CA ASP A 138 -2.44 4.71 -12.88
C ASP A 138 -3.06 3.99 -11.69
N PRO A 139 -4.39 4.06 -11.54
CA PRO A 139 -5.06 3.45 -10.40
C PRO A 139 -4.75 1.96 -10.38
N VAL A 140 -4.27 1.48 -9.22
CA VAL A 140 -4.12 0.05 -8.99
C VAL A 140 -5.49 -0.59 -9.17
N PRO A 141 -5.67 -1.54 -10.10
CA PRO A 141 -6.95 -2.24 -10.22
C PRO A 141 -7.28 -2.83 -8.85
N ALA A 142 -8.53 -2.65 -8.41
CA ALA A 142 -8.99 -3.19 -7.15
C ALA A 142 -8.61 -4.68 -7.06
N PRO A 143 -8.23 -5.19 -5.87
CA PRO A 143 -7.99 -6.61 -5.72
C PRO A 143 -9.21 -7.34 -6.26
N ASP A 144 -8.99 -8.29 -7.18
CA ASP A 144 -10.04 -9.18 -7.68
C ASP A 144 -10.77 -9.72 -6.45
N PRO A 145 -12.10 -9.49 -6.29
CA PRO A 145 -12.82 -9.79 -5.04
C PRO A 145 -12.80 -11.26 -4.61
N GLY A 146 -12.02 -12.10 -5.30
CA GLY A 146 -12.02 -13.53 -5.20
C GLY A 146 -13.33 -14.09 -5.78
N PRO A 147 -13.40 -15.40 -5.96
CA PRO A 147 -14.69 -16.03 -6.21
C PRO A 147 -15.63 -15.67 -5.06
N VAL A 148 -16.73 -14.98 -5.38
CA VAL A 148 -17.84 -14.80 -4.44
C VAL A 148 -18.20 -16.19 -3.93
N PRO A 149 -18.20 -16.46 -2.62
CA PRO A 149 -18.56 -17.77 -2.11
C PRO A 149 -19.96 -18.09 -2.64
N VAL A 150 -20.04 -19.11 -3.50
CA VAL A 150 -21.31 -19.60 -4.00
C VAL A 150 -22.08 -20.06 -2.76
N PRO A 151 -23.28 -19.52 -2.50
CA PRO A 151 -24.06 -20.00 -1.37
C PRO A 151 -24.25 -21.50 -1.56
N VAL A 152 -23.69 -22.28 -0.63
CA VAL A 152 -23.95 -23.71 -0.56
C VAL A 152 -25.44 -23.82 -0.26
N LEU A 153 -26.23 -24.10 -1.29
CA LEU A 153 -27.62 -24.50 -1.13
C LEU A 153 -27.58 -25.74 -0.24
N GLY A 154 -27.88 -25.56 1.04
CA GLY A 154 -28.06 -26.67 1.97
C GLY A 154 -29.08 -27.66 1.39
N PRO A 155 -29.01 -28.95 1.79
CA PRO A 155 -29.93 -29.94 1.29
C PRO A 155 -31.36 -29.45 1.48
N VAL A 156 -32.10 -29.35 0.37
CA VAL A 156 -33.53 -29.06 0.39
C VAL A 156 -34.18 -30.20 1.16
N SER A 157 -34.61 -29.93 2.40
CA SER A 157 -35.37 -30.89 3.20
C SER A 157 -36.58 -31.33 2.37
N ALA A 158 -36.63 -32.63 2.07
CA ALA A 158 -37.75 -33.22 1.36
C ALA A 158 -39.07 -32.95 2.13
N PRO A 159 -40.17 -32.63 1.44
CA PRO A 159 -41.45 -32.39 2.09
C PRO A 159 -41.89 -33.64 2.86
N ASP A 160 -42.18 -33.43 4.14
CA ASP A 160 -42.70 -34.39 5.10
C ASP A 160 -44.00 -35.01 4.57
N ARG A 161 -43.92 -36.22 4.01
CA ARG A 161 -45.09 -36.99 3.58
C ARG A 161 -45.79 -37.56 4.80
N ARG A 162 -46.62 -36.76 5.46
CA ARG A 162 -47.58 -37.29 6.43
C ARG A 162 -48.62 -38.16 5.70
N PRO A 163 -48.84 -39.41 6.13
CA PRO A 163 -49.91 -40.22 5.58
C PRO A 163 -51.29 -39.67 6.02
N PRO A 164 -52.33 -39.81 5.17
CA PRO A 164 -53.68 -39.39 5.51
C PRO A 164 -54.23 -40.23 6.66
N GLY A 165 -54.72 -39.56 7.70
CA GLY A 165 -55.35 -40.19 8.85
C GLY A 165 -56.61 -40.95 8.44
N THR A 166 -56.68 -42.22 8.84
CA THR A 166 -57.88 -43.03 8.77
C THR A 166 -58.91 -42.48 9.75
N GLY A 167 -60.01 -41.94 9.22
CA GLY A 167 -61.18 -41.56 10.00
C GLY A 167 -61.80 -42.79 10.67
N GLY A 168 -61.95 -42.72 11.99
CA GLY A 168 -62.76 -43.65 12.78
C GLY A 168 -64.13 -43.04 13.05
N THR A 169 -65.17 -43.69 12.55
CA THR A 169 -66.58 -43.48 12.91
C THR A 169 -66.89 -44.15 14.24
N GLY A 170 -67.50 -43.41 15.16
CA GLY A 170 -68.17 -43.87 16.36
C GLY A 170 -69.31 -42.92 16.69
#